data_AF-A0A352JT16-F1
#
_entry.id   AF-A0A352JT16-F1
#
_cell.length_a   1.000
_cell.length_b   1.000
_cell.length_c   1.000
_cell.angle_alpha   90.00
_cell.angle_beta   90.00
_cell.angle_gamma   90.00
#
_symmetry.space_group_name_H-M   'P 1'
#
loop_
_entity.id
_entity.type
_entity.pdbx_description
1 polymer ?
#
loop_
_entity_poly.entity_id
_entity_poly.type
_entity_poly.pdbx_seq_one_letter_code
_entity_poly.pdbx_strand_id
1 'polypeptide(L)'
;ELCDGRDNNCDGVTDEGASWECEDGIPCTNDICMGVEGCVHQVQPGHCAINGNCYLDGDPNPVNVCEVCNSELNPIDWTEIECPPGTHCDRELGCIPDKSTTNLEKKGD
;
A
#
# COMPACT_ATOMS: atom_id res chain seq x y z
N GLU A 1 21.06 -3.58 22.71
CA GLU A 1 21.03 -2.36 21.89
C GLU A 1 19.62 -1.90 21.64
N LEU A 2 19.49 -0.60 21.44
CA LEU A 2 18.31 0.08 20.91
C LEU A 2 18.70 0.65 19.54
N CYS A 3 17.74 0.84 18.62
CA CYS A 3 18.03 1.53 17.36
C CYS A 3 18.03 3.05 17.57
N ASP A 4 19.00 3.55 18.34
CA ASP A 4 19.12 4.97 18.70
C ASP A 4 20.48 5.58 18.32
N GLY A 5 21.33 4.79 17.64
CA GLY A 5 22.66 5.21 17.22
C GLY A 5 23.65 5.34 18.39
N ARG A 6 23.38 4.68 19.51
CA ARG A 6 24.27 4.61 20.67
C ARG A 6 24.59 3.16 20.95
N ASP A 7 25.86 2.94 21.27
CA ASP A 7 26.31 1.71 21.91
C ASP A 7 25.81 1.72 23.36
N ASN A 8 24.70 1.03 23.63
CA ASN A 8 24.06 1.02 24.94
C ASN A 8 24.75 0.03 25.91
N ASN A 9 25.59 -0.88 25.42
CA ASN A 9 26.27 -1.88 26.23
C ASN A 9 27.80 -1.65 26.35
N CYS A 10 28.32 -0.64 25.65
CA CYS A 10 29.72 -0.21 25.58
C CYS A 10 30.70 -1.27 25.04
N ASP A 11 30.29 -2.13 24.10
CA ASP A 11 31.15 -3.16 23.50
C ASP A 11 31.94 -2.69 22.27
N GLY A 12 31.69 -1.46 21.80
CA GLY A 12 32.33 -0.84 20.64
C GLY A 12 31.64 -1.10 19.31
N VAL A 13 30.49 -1.77 19.31
CA VAL A 13 29.57 -1.89 18.18
C VAL A 13 28.32 -1.05 18.49
N THR A 14 27.67 -0.53 17.46
CA THR A 14 26.48 0.31 17.63
C THR A 14 25.30 -0.40 16.98
N ASP A 15 24.19 -0.44 17.72
CA ASP A 15 22.90 -1.01 17.32
C ASP A 15 22.96 -2.51 16.91
N GLU A 16 23.93 -3.29 17.39
CA GLU A 16 24.01 -4.72 17.08
C GLU A 16 22.80 -5.49 17.59
N GLY A 17 22.17 -6.20 16.66
CA GLY A 17 20.94 -6.90 16.93
C GLY A 17 19.73 -5.99 17.13
N ALA A 18 19.81 -4.65 17.09
CA ALA A 18 18.67 -3.76 17.33
C ALA A 18 17.53 -3.86 16.30
N SER A 19 17.68 -4.66 15.24
CA SER A 19 16.65 -4.86 14.21
C SER A 19 15.30 -5.33 14.77
N TRP A 20 15.27 -6.10 15.87
CA TRP A 20 14.01 -6.53 16.50
C TRP A 20 13.24 -5.38 17.17
N GLU A 21 13.89 -4.27 17.53
CA GLU A 21 13.22 -3.05 18.00
C GLU A 21 12.56 -2.29 16.84
N CYS A 22 12.94 -2.57 15.60
CA CYS A 22 12.39 -1.92 14.41
C CYS A 22 11.26 -2.72 13.74
N GLU A 23 10.84 -3.86 14.29
CA GLU A 23 9.75 -4.66 13.69
C GLU A 23 8.40 -3.91 13.82
N ASP A 24 7.86 -3.45 12.69
CA ASP A 24 6.53 -2.81 12.63
C ASP A 24 5.37 -3.82 12.51
N GLY A 25 5.70 -5.10 12.32
CA GLY A 25 4.76 -6.20 12.17
C GLY A 25 4.12 -6.32 10.79
N ILE A 26 4.61 -5.58 9.78
CA ILE A 26 4.12 -5.61 8.41
C ILE A 26 5.01 -6.55 7.57
N PRO A 27 4.52 -7.72 7.11
CA PRO A 27 5.41 -8.74 6.50
C PRO A 27 6.13 -8.35 5.20
N CYS A 28 5.67 -7.29 4.54
CA CYS A 28 6.19 -6.79 3.26
C CYS A 28 7.02 -5.52 3.42
N THR A 29 7.37 -5.12 4.64
CA THR A 29 8.39 -4.11 4.91
C THR A 29 9.71 -4.81 5.24
N ASN A 30 10.82 -4.14 4.96
CA ASN A 30 12.12 -4.47 5.50
C ASN A 30 12.39 -3.49 6.64
N ASP A 31 12.50 -4.02 7.85
CA ASP A 31 12.80 -3.25 9.05
C ASP A 31 14.31 -3.06 9.17
N ILE A 32 14.75 -1.82 8.92
CA ILE A 32 16.16 -1.47 8.86
C ILE A 32 16.48 -0.51 10.00
N CYS A 33 17.40 -0.92 10.87
CA CYS A 33 17.99 0.00 11.82
C CYS A 33 19.08 0.84 11.14
N MET A 34 18.85 2.14 11.01
CA MET A 34 19.81 3.12 10.45
C MET A 34 20.52 3.93 11.54
N GLY A 35 20.58 3.39 12.76
CA GLY A 35 21.16 3.99 13.95
C GLY A 35 20.56 5.33 14.31
N VAL A 36 21.32 6.43 14.14
CA VAL A 36 20.84 7.78 14.50
C VAL A 36 19.65 8.23 13.66
N GLU A 37 19.48 7.69 12.45
CA GLU A 37 18.32 7.98 11.60
C GLU A 37 17.07 7.20 12.05
N GLY A 38 17.23 6.29 13.01
CA GLY A 38 16.18 5.48 13.60
C GLY A 38 15.78 4.29 12.73
N CYS A 39 14.58 3.78 13.00
CA CYS A 39 13.99 2.68 12.24
C CYS A 39 13.39 3.17 10.92
N VAL A 40 13.73 2.47 9.84
CA VAL A 40 13.15 2.67 8.51
C VAL A 40 12.47 1.38 8.08
N HIS A 41 11.18 1.46 7.76
CA HIS A 41 10.37 0.34 7.27
C HIS A 41 10.18 0.51 5.76
N GLN A 42 11.06 -0.12 4.97
CA GLN A 42 11.03 0.02 3.53
C GLN A 42 10.10 -1.03 2.90
N VAL A 43 9.04 -0.60 2.22
CA VAL A 43 8.16 -1.52 1.47
C VAL A 43 8.96 -2.28 0.41
N GLN A 44 8.78 -3.60 0.36
CA GLN A 44 9.44 -4.46 -0.61
C GLN A 44 8.92 -4.20 -2.04
N PRO A 45 9.77 -4.31 -3.08
CA PRO A 45 9.33 -4.17 -4.46
C PRO A 45 8.16 -5.13 -4.80
N GLY A 46 7.21 -4.65 -5.60
CA GLY A 46 6.03 -5.43 -5.98
C GLY A 46 4.97 -5.56 -4.86
N HIS A 47 5.10 -4.78 -3.78
CA HIS A 47 4.13 -4.77 -2.69
C HIS A 47 3.71 -3.34 -2.33
N CYS A 48 2.53 -3.23 -1.73
CA CYS A 48 2.10 -2.05 -1.00
C CYS A 48 1.87 -2.40 0.47
N ALA A 49 2.29 -1.52 1.36
CA ALA A 49 1.97 -1.56 2.79
C ALA A 49 0.90 -0.51 3.09
N ILE A 50 -0.37 -0.91 3.06
CA ILE A 50 -1.51 0.00 3.14
C ILE A 50 -2.30 -0.32 4.40
N ASN A 51 -2.47 0.66 5.29
CA ASN A 51 -3.17 0.50 6.58
C ASN A 51 -2.69 -0.70 7.42
N GLY A 52 -1.38 -0.96 7.42
CA GLY A 52 -0.78 -2.07 8.17
C GLY A 52 -0.95 -3.46 7.53
N ASN A 53 -1.47 -3.53 6.31
CA ASN A 53 -1.63 -4.78 5.56
C ASN A 53 -0.74 -4.78 4.32
N CYS A 54 -0.36 -5.98 3.91
CA CYS A 54 0.41 -6.21 2.70
C CYS A 54 -0.50 -6.58 1.53
N TYR A 55 -0.28 -5.91 0.41
CA TYR A 55 -0.93 -6.17 -0.86
C TYR A 55 0.13 -6.41 -1.93
N LEU A 56 -0.11 -7.36 -2.82
CA LEU A 56 0.70 -7.55 -4.01
C LEU A 56 0.37 -6.48 -5.04
N ASP A 57 1.34 -6.13 -5.88
CA ASP A 57 1.13 -5.22 -7.01
C ASP A 57 -0.04 -5.71 -7.89
N GLY A 58 -1.00 -4.82 -8.14
CA GLY A 58 -2.24 -5.09 -8.86
C GLY A 58 -3.41 -5.61 -8.01
N ASP A 59 -3.23 -5.89 -6.72
CA ASP A 59 -4.34 -6.28 -5.84
C ASP A 59 -5.38 -5.14 -5.75
N PRO A 60 -6.69 -5.43 -5.94
CA PRO A 60 -7.73 -4.41 -5.82
C PRO A 60 -7.96 -4.02 -4.35
N ASN A 61 -8.28 -2.76 -4.11
CA ASN A 61 -8.72 -2.32 -2.79
C ASN A 61 -10.04 -3.05 -2.43
N PRO A 62 -10.09 -3.79 -1.30
CA PRO A 62 -11.29 -4.51 -0.87
C PRO A 62 -12.52 -3.62 -0.62
N VAL A 63 -12.34 -2.32 -0.43
CA VAL A 63 -13.41 -1.33 -0.16
C VAL A 63 -13.79 -0.55 -1.42
N ASN A 64 -12.86 -0.37 -2.35
CA ASN A 64 -13.06 0.41 -3.56
C ASN A 64 -12.32 -0.25 -4.72
N VAL A 65 -12.98 -1.10 -5.50
CA VAL A 65 -12.31 -1.83 -6.60
C VAL A 65 -11.80 -0.92 -7.73
N CYS A 66 -12.08 0.39 -7.66
CA CYS A 66 -11.50 1.43 -8.50
C CYS A 66 -10.10 1.88 -8.07
N GLU A 67 -9.54 1.26 -7.05
CA GLU A 67 -8.19 1.48 -6.63
C GLU A 67 -7.45 0.14 -6.56
N VAL A 68 -6.16 0.18 -6.80
CA VAL A 68 -5.27 -0.99 -6.75
C VAL A 68 -4.01 -0.66 -5.97
N CYS A 69 -3.34 -1.69 -5.48
CA CYS A 69 -1.94 -1.56 -5.10
C CYS A 69 -1.12 -1.31 -6.36
N ASN A 70 -0.46 -0.16 -6.42
CA ASN A 70 0.56 0.13 -7.42
C ASN A 70 1.84 0.51 -6.70
N SER A 71 2.71 -0.47 -6.52
CA SER A 71 3.95 -0.36 -5.75
C SER A 71 4.98 0.57 -6.38
N GLU A 72 4.88 0.83 -7.70
CA GLU A 72 5.77 1.78 -8.40
C GLU A 72 5.32 3.23 -8.26
N LEU A 73 4.00 3.48 -8.18
CA LEU A 73 3.44 4.83 -8.04
C LEU A 73 3.25 5.25 -6.60
N ASN A 74 2.69 4.37 -5.76
CA ASN A 74 2.39 4.66 -4.37
C ASN A 74 2.39 3.38 -3.51
N PRO A 75 3.54 2.97 -2.94
CA PRO A 75 3.65 1.74 -2.18
C PRO A 75 3.04 1.81 -0.77
N ILE A 76 2.52 2.97 -0.35
CA ILE A 76 1.97 3.19 1.00
C ILE A 76 0.50 3.57 1.01
N ASP A 77 -0.13 3.70 -0.16
CA ASP A 77 -1.55 4.01 -0.28
C ASP A 77 -2.12 3.46 -1.58
N TRP A 78 -3.44 3.44 -1.69
CA TRP A 78 -4.15 2.97 -2.87
C TRP A 78 -3.95 3.91 -4.06
N THR A 79 -3.88 3.35 -5.26
CA THR A 79 -3.77 4.11 -6.52
C THR A 79 -5.05 3.94 -7.33
N GLU A 80 -5.69 5.05 -7.73
CA GLU A 80 -6.88 5.02 -8.58
C GLU A 80 -6.57 4.41 -9.97
N ILE A 81 -7.46 3.56 -10.46
CA ILE A 81 -7.36 2.99 -11.81
C ILE A 81 -8.04 3.89 -12.83
N GLU A 82 -7.43 4.01 -14.00
CA GLU A 82 -8.07 4.60 -15.17
C GLU A 82 -8.90 3.54 -15.90
N CYS A 83 -10.20 3.79 -16.04
CA CYS A 83 -11.08 2.93 -16.81
C CYS A 83 -10.97 3.21 -18.32
N PRO A 84 -11.22 2.19 -19.17
CA PRO A 84 -11.25 2.38 -20.63
C PRO A 84 -12.27 3.45 -21.07
N PRO A 85 -12.04 4.15 -22.20
CA PRO A 85 -13.00 5.14 -22.72
C PRO A 85 -14.41 4.56 -22.90
N GLY A 86 -15.43 5.30 -22.44
CA GLY A 86 -16.84 4.87 -22.47
C GLY A 86 -17.27 4.00 -21.28
N THR A 87 -16.41 3.88 -20.26
CA THR A 87 -16.72 3.26 -18.98
C THR A 87 -16.39 4.24 -17.84
N HIS A 88 -17.11 4.12 -16.72
CA HIS A 88 -16.76 4.79 -15.47
C HIS A 88 -16.50 3.75 -14.40
N CYS A 89 -15.77 4.16 -13.38
CA CYS A 89 -15.50 3.27 -12.27
C CYS A 89 -16.61 3.32 -11.23
N ASP A 90 -17.14 2.15 -10.90
CA ASP A 90 -18.04 1.89 -9.79
C ASP A 90 -17.28 1.20 -8.66
N ARG A 91 -17.44 1.69 -7.42
CA ARG A 91 -16.63 1.25 -6.26
C ARG A 91 -16.78 -0.24 -5.91
N GLU A 92 -17.86 -0.87 -6.36
CA GLU A 92 -18.12 -2.29 -6.09
C GLU A 92 -17.94 -3.15 -7.34
N LEU A 93 -18.28 -2.62 -8.52
CA LEU A 93 -18.32 -3.36 -9.78
C LEU A 93 -17.10 -3.13 -10.69
N GLY A 94 -16.25 -2.16 -10.38
CA GLY A 94 -15.10 -1.78 -11.18
C GLY A 94 -15.51 -0.97 -12.40
N CYS A 95 -14.75 -1.09 -13.50
CA CYS A 95 -15.06 -0.38 -14.73
C CYS A 95 -16.34 -0.94 -15.37
N ILE A 96 -17.42 -0.17 -15.32
CA ILE A 96 -18.71 -0.49 -15.92
C ILE A 96 -19.01 0.47 -17.08
N PRO A 97 -19.76 0.05 -18.11
CA PRO A 97 -20.17 0.94 -19.18
C PRO A 97 -20.85 2.19 -18.61
N ASP A 98 -20.49 3.35 -19.16
CA ASP A 98 -21.28 4.55 -18.91
C ASP A 98 -22.73 4.22 -19.22
N LYS A 99 -23.62 4.58 -18.31
CA LYS A 99 -25.04 4.50 -18.61
C LYS A 99 -25.26 5.46 -19.77
N SER A 100 -25.21 4.92 -20.99
CA SER A 100 -25.89 5.51 -22.13
C SER A 100 -27.26 5.84 -21.57
N THR A 101 -27.64 7.11 -21.62
CA THR A 101 -29.02 7.52 -21.45
C THR A 101 -29.80 6.89 -22.61
N THR A 102 -29.96 5.57 -22.62
CA THR A 102 -30.99 4.91 -23.37
C THR A 102 -32.26 5.48 -22.78
N ASN A 103 -32.85 6.40 -23.54
CA ASN A 103 -34.16 6.96 -23.30
C ASN A 103 -35.03 5.89 -22.65
N LEU A 104 -35.41 6.12 -21.39
CA LEU A 104 -36.63 5.55 -20.85
C LEU A 104 -37.77 6.19 -21.65
N GLU A 105 -37.96 5.72 -22.87
CA GLU A 105 -39.26 5.77 -23.51
C GLU A 105 -40.19 4.96 -22.61
N LYS A 106 -40.82 5.65 -21.65
CA LYS A 106 -42.06 5.17 -21.06
C LYS A 106 -43.05 4.98 -22.21
N LYS A 107 -43.14 3.75 -22.71
CA LYS A 107 -44.23 3.28 -23.54
C LYS A 107 -44.80 2.01 -22.90
N GLY A 108 -46.08 2.05 -22.57
CA GLY A 108 -46.89 0.97 -21.96
C GLY A 108 -47.16 1.26 -20.48
N ASP A 109 -48.39 1.51 -20.01
CA ASP A 109 -49.74 1.41 -20.58
C ASP A 109 -50.60 2.58 -20.11
#